data_AF-A0A8H7SSU9-F1
#
_entry.id   AF-A0A8H7SSU9-F1
#
_cell.length_a   1.000
_cell.length_b   1.000
_cell.length_c   1.000
_cell.angle_alpha   90.00
_cell.angle_beta   90.00
_cell.angle_gamma   90.00
#
_symmetry.space_group_name_H-M   'P 1'
#
loop_
_entity.id
_entity.type
_entity.pdbx_description
1 polymer ?
#
loop_
_entity_poly.entity_id
_entity_poly.type
_entity_poly.pdbx_seq_one_letter_code
_entity_poly.pdbx_strand_id
1 'polypeptide(L)'
;MAPTSPLMADLMLPELERQLAEDDTLWPNVKGLYIITVTKKRKPTATWYLLLQGNDVQPVITADQAKARAATRGKVRTVKIQIEDSDLLTGVKAYMVGRIKVRGDLVLAQRLEEVFEKAGGKERALEFIKKNETLLSAAKSRNKL
;
A
#
# COMPACT_ATOMS: atom_id res chain seq x y z
N MET A 1 -3.51 -25.89 10.19
CA MET A 1 -3.81 -24.50 9.78
C MET A 1 -3.75 -24.47 8.26
N ALA A 2 -4.83 -24.14 7.56
CA ALA A 2 -4.80 -24.08 6.10
C ALA A 2 -3.82 -22.97 5.64
N PRO A 3 -3.02 -23.18 4.59
CA PRO A 3 -2.17 -22.13 4.05
C PRO A 3 -3.05 -20.98 3.58
N THR A 4 -2.98 -19.84 4.26
CA THR A 4 -3.68 -18.62 3.87
C THR A 4 -3.14 -18.20 2.51
N SER A 5 -4.00 -18.17 1.48
CA SER A 5 -3.58 -17.73 0.15
C SER A 5 -2.96 -16.33 0.23
N PRO A 6 -1.76 -16.10 -0.36
CA PRO A 6 -1.08 -14.82 -0.27
C PRO A 6 -1.98 -13.69 -0.77
N LEU A 7 -2.00 -12.57 -0.03
CA LEU A 7 -2.69 -11.36 -0.45
C LEU A 7 -1.87 -10.68 -1.54
N MET A 8 -2.55 -9.91 -2.40
CA MET A 8 -1.86 -9.00 -3.31
C MET A 8 -1.00 -8.00 -2.54
N ALA A 9 -1.51 -7.54 -1.40
CA ALA A 9 -0.78 -6.65 -0.49
C ALA A 9 0.53 -7.25 0.03
N ASP A 10 0.57 -8.56 0.29
CA ASP A 10 1.76 -9.26 0.79
C ASP A 10 2.88 -9.34 -0.24
N LEU A 11 2.56 -9.13 -1.52
CA LEU A 11 3.53 -9.07 -2.62
C LEU A 11 3.89 -7.63 -2.96
N MET A 12 2.90 -6.75 -3.07
CA MET A 12 3.09 -5.39 -3.59
C MET A 12 3.74 -4.43 -2.59
N LEU A 13 3.36 -4.51 -1.31
CA LEU A 13 3.82 -3.54 -0.31
C LEU A 13 5.29 -3.75 0.10
N PRO A 14 5.79 -4.98 0.25
CA PRO A 14 7.23 -5.22 0.41
C PRO A 14 8.03 -4.81 -0.83
N GLU A 15 7.52 -5.07 -2.03
CA GLU A 15 8.20 -4.64 -3.27
C GLU A 15 8.27 -3.11 -3.36
N LEU A 16 7.22 -2.41 -2.96
CA LEU A 16 7.23 -0.95 -2.86
C LEU A 16 8.27 -0.46 -1.83
N GLU A 17 8.37 -1.12 -0.67
CA GLU A 17 9.41 -0.79 0.34
C GLU A 17 10.81 -0.93 -0.27
N ARG A 18 11.06 -2.04 -1.00
CA ARG A 18 12.32 -2.28 -1.69
C ARG A 18 12.64 -1.19 -2.71
N GLN A 19 11.67 -0.81 -3.55
CA GLN A 19 11.85 0.25 -4.54
C GLN A 19 12.15 1.61 -3.90
N LEU A 20 11.47 1.96 -2.81
CA LEU A 20 11.73 3.18 -2.07
C LEU A 20 13.09 3.14 -1.34
N ALA A 21 13.60 1.95 -0.99
CA ALA A 21 14.93 1.81 -0.41
C ALA A 21 16.04 1.95 -1.47
N GLU A 22 15.75 1.62 -2.73
CA GLU A 22 16.72 1.66 -3.85
C GLU A 22 16.85 3.04 -4.49
N ASP A 23 15.79 3.85 -4.47
CA ASP A 23 15.73 5.13 -5.16
C ASP A 23 15.04 6.19 -4.28
N ASP A 24 15.84 7.09 -3.70
CA ASP A 24 15.40 8.16 -2.81
C ASP A 24 14.67 9.29 -3.53
N THR A 25 14.81 9.41 -4.85
CA THR A 25 14.07 10.39 -5.66
C THR A 25 12.56 10.13 -5.67
N LEU A 26 12.16 8.92 -5.28
CA LEU A 26 10.77 8.51 -5.12
C LEU A 26 10.19 8.95 -3.77
N TRP A 27 11.01 9.43 -2.84
CA TRP A 27 10.54 9.78 -1.50
C TRP A 27 9.62 10.99 -1.55
N PRO A 28 8.40 10.85 -1.05
CA PRO A 28 7.45 11.93 -1.16
C PRO A 28 7.71 13.04 -0.16
N ASN A 29 7.56 14.28 -0.60
CA ASN A 29 7.50 15.43 0.31
C ASN A 29 6.13 15.51 1.01
N VAL A 30 5.82 14.48 1.80
CA VAL A 30 4.60 14.36 2.59
C VAL A 30 4.90 13.65 3.91
N LYS A 31 4.22 14.08 4.97
CA LYS A 31 4.36 13.51 6.31
C LYS A 31 3.03 12.96 6.80
N GLY A 32 2.96 11.64 7.00
CA GLY A 32 1.74 10.95 7.36
C GLY A 32 1.95 9.48 7.67
N LEU A 33 1.11 8.95 8.57
CA LEU A 33 0.95 7.53 8.82
C LEU A 33 -0.34 7.04 8.17
N TYR A 34 -0.23 6.18 7.18
CA TYR A 34 -1.35 5.57 6.48
C TYR A 34 -1.53 4.13 6.97
N ILE A 35 -2.67 3.88 7.61
CA ILE A 35 -3.04 2.55 8.10
C ILE A 35 -3.97 1.93 7.06
N ILE A 36 -3.47 0.96 6.32
CA ILE A 36 -4.13 0.32 5.18
C ILE A 36 -4.70 -1.03 5.64
N THR A 37 -6.01 -1.11 5.81
CA THR A 37 -6.73 -2.35 6.09
C THR A 37 -7.15 -3.02 4.79
N VAL A 38 -6.58 -4.20 4.53
CA VAL A 38 -6.86 -5.01 3.35
C VAL A 38 -8.00 -5.98 3.66
N THR A 39 -9.05 -5.95 2.84
CA THR A 39 -10.21 -6.83 2.99
C THR A 39 -10.27 -7.91 1.90
N LYS A 40 -10.79 -9.09 2.25
CA LYS A 40 -11.28 -10.10 1.30
C LYS A 40 -12.73 -10.41 1.59
N LYS A 41 -13.58 -10.38 0.57
CA LYS A 41 -15.03 -10.49 0.68
C LYS A 41 -15.57 -9.55 1.78
N ARG A 42 -15.06 -8.30 1.81
CA ARG A 42 -15.37 -7.24 2.81
C ARG A 42 -14.93 -7.51 4.26
N LYS A 43 -14.26 -8.62 4.55
CA LYS A 43 -13.73 -8.93 5.88
C LYS A 43 -12.27 -8.45 5.98
N PRO A 44 -11.87 -7.72 7.01
CA PRO A 44 -10.46 -7.40 7.26
C PRO A 44 -9.60 -8.67 7.34
N THR A 45 -8.49 -8.68 6.63
CA THR A 45 -7.58 -9.84 6.55
C THR A 45 -6.12 -9.49 6.86
N ALA A 46 -5.71 -8.27 6.53
CA ALA A 46 -4.39 -7.75 6.89
C ALA A 46 -4.47 -6.25 7.17
N THR A 47 -3.48 -5.75 7.90
CA THR A 47 -3.27 -4.31 8.09
C THR A 47 -1.80 -4.01 7.83
N TRP A 48 -1.58 -2.97 7.02
CA TRP A 48 -0.27 -2.46 6.68
C TRP A 48 -0.14 -1.01 7.13
N TYR A 49 1.07 -0.62 7.44
CA TYR A 49 1.43 0.71 7.90
C TYR A 49 2.42 1.29 6.90
N LEU A 50 2.03 2.38 6.26
CA LEU A 50 2.88 3.18 5.39
C LEU A 50 3.17 4.50 6.11
N LEU A 51 4.40 4.69 6.53
CA LEU A 51 4.87 5.88 7.22
C LEU A 51 5.73 6.71 6.29
N LEU A 52 5.24 7.89 5.94
CA LEU A 52 5.92 8.91 5.14
C LEU A 52 6.35 10.05 6.05
N GLN A 53 7.59 10.52 5.93
CA GLN A 53 8.17 11.47 6.88
C GLN A 53 8.88 12.65 6.21
N GLY A 54 8.49 12.97 4.98
CA GLY A 54 9.20 13.89 4.10
C GLY A 54 10.10 13.16 3.10
N ASN A 55 10.79 13.93 2.28
CA ASN A 55 11.68 13.46 1.22
C ASN A 55 13.13 13.25 1.67
N ASP A 56 13.44 13.49 2.95
CA ASP A 56 14.78 13.29 3.53
C ASP A 56 14.83 12.09 4.49
N VAL A 57 13.71 11.38 4.67
CA VAL A 57 13.59 10.26 5.60
C VAL A 57 12.96 9.09 4.86
N GLN A 58 13.67 7.95 4.88
CA GLN A 58 13.22 6.72 4.24
C GLN A 58 11.79 6.36 4.69
N PRO A 59 10.86 6.18 3.73
CA PRO A 59 9.55 5.63 4.01
C PRO A 59 9.63 4.26 4.69
N VAL A 60 8.74 4.00 5.64
CA VAL A 60 8.63 2.68 6.27
C VAL A 60 7.31 2.04 5.88
N ILE A 61 7.38 0.84 5.32
CA ILE A 61 6.21 0.02 4.95
C ILE A 61 6.28 -1.28 5.71
N THR A 62 5.27 -1.60 6.51
CA THR A 62 5.35 -2.78 7.39
C THR A 62 3.96 -3.28 7.78
N ALA A 63 3.82 -4.58 8.01
CA ALA A 63 2.65 -5.15 8.68
C ALA A 63 2.75 -5.07 10.22
N ASP A 64 3.93 -4.76 10.77
CA ASP A 64 4.18 -4.63 12.20
C ASP A 64 3.90 -3.20 12.70
N GLN A 65 2.86 -3.05 13.52
CA GLN A 65 2.48 -1.80 14.13
C GLN A 65 3.57 -1.22 15.05
N ALA A 66 4.29 -2.08 15.78
CA ALA A 66 5.33 -1.63 16.70
C ALA A 66 6.50 -1.02 15.92
N LYS A 67 6.93 -1.68 14.82
CA LYS A 67 7.94 -1.14 13.90
C LYS A 67 7.52 0.23 13.34
N ALA A 68 6.27 0.38 12.89
CA ALA A 68 5.77 1.65 12.38
C ALA A 68 5.78 2.76 13.44
N ARG A 69 5.37 2.45 14.68
CA ARG A 69 5.41 3.40 15.80
C ARG A 69 6.82 3.80 16.18
N ALA A 70 7.74 2.85 16.30
CA ALA A 70 9.13 3.09 16.66
C ALA A 70 9.86 3.95 15.61
N ALA A 71 9.53 3.78 14.32
CA ALA A 71 10.10 4.57 13.24
C ALA A 71 9.54 6.01 13.14
N THR A 72 8.45 6.33 13.84
CA THR A 72 7.79 7.63 13.75
C THR A 72 8.60 8.72 14.45
N ARG A 73 9.06 9.71 13.70
CA ARG A 73 9.81 10.88 14.15
C ARG A 73 8.88 12.09 14.32
N GLY A 74 8.56 12.40 15.57
CA GLY A 74 7.71 13.54 15.94
C GLY A 74 6.23 13.33 15.59
N LYS A 75 5.47 14.42 15.48
CA LYS A 75 4.02 14.33 15.20
C LYS A 75 3.78 14.05 13.70
N VAL A 76 3.02 12.99 13.43
CA VAL A 76 2.50 12.64 12.10
C VAL A 76 0.98 12.58 12.14
N ARG A 77 0.31 13.01 11.07
CA ARG A 77 -1.14 12.83 10.91
C ARG A 77 -1.44 11.40 10.48
N THR A 78 -2.58 10.86 10.91
CA THR A 78 -2.97 9.48 10.59
C THR A 78 -4.14 9.47 9.61
N VAL A 79 -4.01 8.65 8.57
CA VAL A 79 -5.07 8.34 7.60
C VAL A 79 -5.37 6.85 7.67
N LYS A 80 -6.64 6.47 7.71
CA LYS A 80 -7.07 5.08 7.67
C LYS A 80 -7.69 4.80 6.30
N ILE A 81 -7.18 3.79 5.63
CA ILE A 81 -7.59 3.38 4.29
C ILE A 81 -8.10 1.95 4.40
N GLN A 82 -9.28 1.67 3.87
CA GLN A 82 -9.78 0.31 3.71
C GLN A 82 -9.98 0.01 2.23
N ILE A 83 -9.41 -1.10 1.78
CA ILE A 83 -9.37 -1.50 0.37
C ILE A 83 -9.54 -3.02 0.26
N GLU A 84 -10.25 -3.47 -0.78
CA GLU A 84 -10.34 -4.89 -1.11
C GLU A 84 -9.03 -5.35 -1.78
N ASP A 85 -8.53 -6.53 -1.42
CA ASP A 85 -7.27 -7.07 -1.93
C ASP A 85 -7.20 -7.11 -3.47
N SER A 86 -8.33 -7.36 -4.14
CA SER A 86 -8.41 -7.32 -5.61
C SER A 86 -8.33 -5.92 -6.21
N ASP A 87 -8.66 -4.88 -5.44
CA ASP A 87 -8.61 -3.49 -5.87
C ASP A 87 -7.25 -2.83 -5.56
N LEU A 88 -6.33 -3.52 -4.89
CA LEU A 88 -4.96 -3.01 -4.63
C LEU A 88 -4.22 -2.69 -5.94
N LEU A 89 -4.52 -3.44 -7.01
CA LEU A 89 -3.98 -3.26 -8.35
C LEU A 89 -4.48 -2.02 -9.09
N THR A 90 -5.77 -1.73 -8.91
CA THR A 90 -6.37 -0.50 -9.41
C THR A 90 -5.92 0.70 -8.58
N GLY A 91 -5.36 0.44 -7.39
CA GLY A 91 -4.67 1.39 -6.55
C GLY A 91 -5.53 2.61 -6.28
N VAL A 92 -4.91 3.77 -6.40
CA VAL A 92 -5.47 5.11 -6.31
C VAL A 92 -6.76 5.31 -7.14
N LYS A 93 -6.90 4.69 -8.33
CA LYS A 93 -8.15 4.78 -9.11
C LYS A 93 -9.36 4.21 -8.37
N ALA A 94 -9.16 3.26 -7.47
CA ALA A 94 -10.22 2.71 -6.61
C ALA A 94 -10.75 3.75 -5.58
N TYR A 95 -9.95 4.77 -5.23
CA TYR A 95 -10.40 5.91 -4.43
C TYR A 95 -11.39 6.78 -5.22
N MET A 96 -11.06 7.13 -6.47
CA MET A 96 -11.92 7.92 -7.35
C MET A 96 -13.26 7.23 -7.71
N VAL A 97 -13.30 5.90 -7.75
CA VAL A 97 -14.54 5.14 -8.01
C VAL A 97 -15.26 4.69 -6.74
N GLY A 98 -14.89 5.21 -5.56
CA GLY A 98 -15.58 4.95 -4.29
C GLY A 98 -15.39 3.54 -3.71
N ARG A 99 -14.40 2.78 -4.19
CA ARG A 99 -14.07 1.42 -3.71
C ARG A 99 -13.09 1.41 -2.54
N ILE A 100 -12.40 2.52 -2.29
CA ILE A 100 -11.56 2.73 -1.11
C ILE A 100 -12.32 3.58 -0.09
N LYS A 101 -12.39 3.11 1.16
CA LYS A 101 -12.91 3.93 2.27
C LYS A 101 -11.75 4.64 2.94
N VAL A 102 -11.80 5.96 3.01
CA VAL A 102 -10.79 6.78 3.68
C VAL A 102 -11.41 7.44 4.91
N ARG A 103 -10.69 7.42 6.04
CA ARG A 103 -11.03 8.16 7.27
C ARG A 103 -9.81 8.92 7.78
N GLY A 104 -10.01 10.10 8.35
CA GLY A 104 -8.94 10.96 8.86
C GLY A 104 -8.72 12.17 7.95
N ASP A 105 -7.45 12.53 7.71
CA ASP A 105 -7.10 13.68 6.87
C ASP A 105 -7.24 13.35 5.38
N LEU A 106 -8.31 13.85 4.75
CA LEU A 106 -8.63 13.59 3.34
C LEU A 106 -7.64 14.27 2.38
N VAL A 107 -7.11 15.45 2.75
CA VAL A 107 -6.09 16.15 1.93
C VAL A 107 -4.80 15.34 1.91
N LEU A 108 -4.44 14.76 3.05
CA LEU A 108 -3.27 13.89 3.15
C LEU A 108 -3.45 12.57 2.38
N ALA A 109 -4.67 12.05 2.30
CA ALA A 109 -4.99 10.90 1.45
C ALA A 109 -4.84 11.23 -0.04
N GLN A 110 -5.29 12.40 -0.48
CA GLN A 110 -5.12 12.85 -1.87
C GLN A 110 -3.64 13.07 -2.23
N ARG A 111 -2.83 13.63 -1.30
CA ARG A 111 -1.38 13.79 -1.52
C ARG A 111 -0.65 12.46 -1.67
N LEU A 112 -1.12 11.40 -0.99
CA LEU A 112 -0.55 10.06 -1.18
C LEU A 112 -0.73 9.60 -2.63
N GLU A 113 -1.88 9.89 -3.23
CA GLU A 113 -2.19 9.55 -4.61
C GLU A 113 -1.25 10.25 -5.60
N GLU A 114 -1.06 11.56 -5.47
CA GLU A 114 -0.15 12.34 -6.31
C GLU A 114 1.30 11.82 -6.24
N VAL A 115 1.72 11.33 -5.07
CA VAL A 115 3.02 10.72 -4.86
C VAL A 115 3.16 9.42 -5.65
N PHE A 116 2.14 8.55 -5.57
CA PHE A 116 2.14 7.29 -6.29
C PHE A 116 2.15 7.47 -7.80
N GLU A 117 1.45 8.50 -8.31
CA GLU A 117 1.49 8.84 -9.73
C GLU A 117 2.87 9.36 -10.16
N LYS A 118 3.46 10.29 -9.40
CA LYS A 118 4.78 10.87 -9.71
C LYS A 118 5.92 9.86 -9.65
N ALA A 119 5.84 8.88 -8.75
CA ALA A 119 6.82 7.80 -8.64
C ALA A 119 6.72 6.76 -9.78
N GLY A 120 5.79 6.94 -10.73
CA GLY A 120 5.48 5.93 -11.74
C GLY A 120 4.97 4.63 -11.12
N GLY A 121 4.35 4.73 -9.93
CA GLY A 121 3.99 3.57 -9.11
C GLY A 121 3.01 2.65 -9.81
N LYS A 122 2.14 3.20 -10.67
CA LYS A 122 1.20 2.43 -11.49
C LYS A 122 1.93 1.63 -12.56
N GLU A 123 2.81 2.26 -13.32
CA GLU A 123 3.57 1.65 -14.40
C GLU A 123 4.50 0.56 -13.83
N ARG A 124 5.19 0.85 -12.73
CA ARG A 124 6.07 -0.10 -12.03
C ARG A 124 5.29 -1.27 -11.42
N ALA A 125 4.13 -1.03 -10.82
CA ALA A 125 3.26 -2.10 -10.33
C ALA A 125 2.79 -3.00 -11.49
N LEU A 126 2.36 -2.40 -12.61
CA LEU A 126 1.96 -3.14 -13.82
C LEU A 126 3.11 -3.94 -14.44
N GLU A 127 4.31 -3.40 -14.46
CA GLU A 127 5.50 -4.13 -14.92
C GLU A 127 5.87 -5.28 -13.98
N PHE A 128 5.85 -5.07 -12.67
CA PHE A 128 6.06 -6.12 -11.68
C PHE A 128 5.04 -7.24 -11.88
N ILE A 129 3.77 -6.91 -12.10
CA ILE A 129 2.71 -7.87 -12.39
C ILE A 129 2.97 -8.67 -13.67
N LYS A 130 3.34 -8.00 -14.77
CA LYS A 130 3.65 -8.68 -16.04
C LYS A 130 4.85 -9.62 -15.90
N LYS A 131 5.89 -9.19 -15.21
CA LYS A 131 7.09 -10.02 -14.95
C LYS A 131 6.81 -11.19 -14.00
N ASN A 132 5.77 -11.07 -13.17
CA ASN A 132 5.38 -12.05 -12.16
C ASN A 132 3.98 -12.64 -12.42
N GLU A 133 3.55 -12.72 -13.69
CA GLU A 133 2.20 -13.15 -14.07
C GLU A 133 1.87 -14.58 -13.58
N THR A 134 2.89 -15.42 -13.43
CA THR A 134 2.83 -16.76 -12.80
C THR A 134 2.54 -16.72 -11.30
N LEU A 135 3.05 -15.74 -10.55
CA LEU A 135 2.75 -15.55 -9.12
C LEU A 135 1.32 -15.03 -8.90
N LEU A 136 0.82 -14.21 -9.81
CA LEU A 136 -0.52 -13.64 -9.75
C LEU A 136 -1.61 -14.59 -10.22
N SER A 137 -1.34 -15.42 -11.22
CA SER A 137 -2.24 -16.50 -11.63
C SER A 137 -2.41 -17.54 -10.52
N ALA A 138 -1.40 -17.79 -9.68
CA ALA A 138 -1.56 -18.58 -8.46
C ALA A 138 -2.46 -17.90 -7.41
N ALA A 139 -2.35 -16.57 -7.25
CA ALA A 139 -3.19 -15.79 -6.32
C ALA A 139 -4.64 -15.60 -6.81
N LYS A 140 -4.85 -15.39 -8.11
CA LYS A 140 -6.16 -15.17 -8.74
C LYS A 140 -6.95 -16.46 -8.99
N SER A 141 -6.30 -17.54 -9.45
CA SER A 141 -6.99 -18.77 -9.86
C SER A 141 -7.65 -19.54 -8.72
N ARG A 142 -7.29 -19.29 -7.46
CA ARG A 142 -7.92 -19.92 -6.28
C ARG A 142 -9.06 -19.12 -5.64
N ASN A 143 -9.34 -17.91 -6.14
CA ASN A 143 -10.43 -17.07 -5.61
C ASN A 143 -11.77 -17.29 -6.34
N LYS A 144 -11.80 -18.25 -7.28
CA LYS A 144 -12.96 -18.66 -8.07
C LYS A 144 -13.44 -20.07 -7.67
N LEU A 145 -13.60 -20.31 -6.37
CA LEU A 145 -14.38 -21.39 -5.77
C LEU A 145 -15.13 -20.84 -4.55
#